data_AF-A0A968U9J0-F1
#
_entry.id   AF-A0A968U9J0-F1
#
_cell.length_a   1.000
_cell.length_b   1.000
_cell.length_c   1.000
_cell.angle_alpha   90.00
_cell.angle_beta   90.00
_cell.angle_gamma   90.00
#
_symmetry.space_group_name_H-M   'P 1'
#
loop_
_entity.id
_entity.type
_entity.pdbx_description
1 polymer ?
#
loop_
_entity_poly.entity_id
_entity_poly.type
_entity_poly.pdbx_seq_one_letter_code
_entity_poly.pdbx_strand_id
1 'polypeptide(L)'
;MTIAQIQASIEYVTNAAGEKINVLVPVGIWDKLIKSLQSIANDLDRVDEEEPKAQILDDLRESIRQAAGQTFPISELWDDIDV
;
A
#
# COMPACT_ATOMS: atom_id res chain seq x y z
N MET A 1 -7.11 12.73 -10.54
CA MET A 1 -6.08 13.70 -10.99
C MET A 1 -4.81 12.91 -11.24
N THR A 2 -4.11 13.10 -12.35
CA THR A 2 -2.90 12.30 -12.62
C THR A 2 -1.66 12.95 -11.99
N ILE A 3 -0.65 12.14 -11.64
CA ILE A 3 0.61 12.61 -11.06
C ILE A 3 1.30 13.64 -11.96
N ALA A 4 1.25 13.44 -13.29
CA ALA A 4 1.80 14.36 -14.28
C ALA A 4 1.17 15.76 -14.23
N GLN A 5 -0.15 15.86 -14.00
CA GLN A 5 -0.84 17.14 -13.87
C GLN A 5 -0.46 17.89 -12.58
N ILE A 6 -0.23 17.14 -11.50
CA ILE A 6 0.24 17.70 -10.23
C ILE A 6 1.67 18.22 -10.41
N GLN A 7 2.55 17.43 -11.03
CA GLN A 7 3.94 17.83 -11.31
C GLN A 7 4.05 19.07 -12.20
N ALA A 8 3.13 19.26 -13.15
CA ALA A 8 3.09 20.46 -13.97
C ALA A 8 2.63 21.72 -13.20
N SER A 9 1.97 21.54 -12.05
CA SER A 9 1.37 22.63 -11.27
C SER A 9 2.16 22.98 -10.00
N ILE A 10 3.27 22.28 -9.73
CA ILE A 10 4.14 22.57 -8.58
C ILE A 10 5.29 23.46 -9.01
N GLU A 11 5.66 24.39 -8.14
CA GLU A 11 6.83 25.24 -8.32
C GLU A 11 7.90 24.85 -7.32
N TYR A 12 9.16 24.85 -7.74
CA TYR A 12 10.28 24.51 -6.87
C TYR A 12 10.99 25.77 -6.40
N VAL A 13 11.28 25.85 -5.11
CA VAL A 13 12.11 26.90 -4.53
C VAL A 13 13.53 26.35 -4.43
N THR A 14 14.47 27.02 -5.09
CA THR A 14 15.89 26.66 -5.07
C THR A 14 16.68 27.54 -4.12
N ASN A 15 17.68 26.97 -3.46
CA ASN A 15 18.65 27.76 -2.68
C ASN A 15 19.63 28.50 -3.62
N ALA A 16 20.53 29.29 -3.05
CA ALA A 16 21.54 30.03 -3.80
C ALA A 16 22.52 29.13 -4.58
N ALA A 17 22.61 27.84 -4.23
CA ALA A 17 23.39 26.82 -4.95
C ALA A 17 22.60 26.13 -6.08
N GLY A 18 21.32 26.50 -6.29
CA GLY A 18 20.45 25.90 -7.30
C GLY A 18 19.79 24.58 -6.87
N GLU A 19 19.95 24.16 -5.61
CA GLU A 19 19.35 22.93 -5.10
C GLU A 19 17.88 23.18 -4.72
N LYS A 20 16.99 22.26 -5.10
CA LYS A 20 15.57 22.33 -4.78
C LYS A 20 15.36 22.03 -3.30
N ILE A 21 15.07 23.06 -2.50
CA ILE A 21 14.92 22.95 -1.04
C ILE A 21 13.46 22.85 -0.61
N ASN A 22 12.54 23.45 -1.37
CA ASN A 22 11.12 23.49 -1.04
C ASN A 22 10.26 23.37 -2.32
N VAL A 23 8.98 23.06 -2.12
CA VAL A 23 7.98 22.98 -3.19
C VAL A 23 6.76 23.83 -2.80
N LEU A 24 6.27 24.63 -3.73
CA LEU A 24 5.00 25.34 -3.62
C LEU A 24 3.94 24.55 -4.38
N VAL A 25 2.88 24.20 -3.66
CA VAL A 25 1.77 23.41 -4.18
C VAL A 25 0.49 24.26 -4.09
N PRO A 26 -0.30 24.39 -5.16
CA PRO A 26 -1.59 25.06 -5.09
C PRO A 26 -2.49 24.41 -4.03
N VAL A 27 -3.10 25.23 -3.16
CA VAL A 27 -3.87 24.76 -1.99
C VAL A 27 -4.97 23.76 -2.39
N GLY A 28 -5.70 24.01 -3.49
CA GLY A 28 -6.73 23.09 -3.96
C GLY A 28 -6.23 21.72 -4.43
N ILE A 29 -4.94 21.62 -4.80
CA ILE A 29 -4.28 20.34 -5.10
C ILE A 29 -3.82 19.69 -3.79
N TRP A 30 -3.22 20.47 -2.89
CA TRP A 30 -2.77 20.02 -1.58
C TRP A 30 -3.91 19.41 -0.75
N ASP A 31 -5.06 20.08 -0.66
CA ASP A 31 -6.22 19.58 0.10
C ASP A 31 -6.76 18.26 -0.46
N LYS A 32 -6.75 18.10 -1.78
CA LYS A 32 -7.17 16.85 -2.43
C LYS A 32 -6.19 15.72 -2.13
N LEU A 33 -4.88 16.01 -2.18
CA LEU A 33 -3.84 15.04 -1.85
C LEU A 33 -3.93 14.57 -0.41
N ILE A 34 -4.08 15.48 0.55
CA ILE A 34 -4.22 15.13 1.97
C ILE A 34 -5.45 14.26 2.20
N LYS A 35 -6.59 14.61 1.60
CA LYS A 35 -7.81 13.78 1.72
C LYS A 35 -7.62 12.38 1.14
N SER A 36 -6.97 12.26 -0.03
CA SER A 36 -6.68 10.96 -0.62
C SER A 36 -5.72 10.13 0.23
N LEU A 37 -4.68 10.74 0.79
CA LEU A 37 -3.74 10.06 1.68
C LEU A 37 -4.39 9.62 3.00
N GLN A 38 -5.26 10.44 3.58
CA GLN A 38 -6.03 10.08 4.79
C GLN A 38 -6.97 8.90 4.53
N SER A 39 -7.62 8.85 3.36
CA SER A 39 -8.44 7.70 2.99
C SER A 39 -7.61 6.42 2.94
N ILE A 40 -6.43 6.46 2.32
CA ILE A 40 -5.53 5.31 2.21
C ILE A 40 -5.02 4.88 3.59
N ALA A 41 -4.62 5.84 4.44
CA ALA A 41 -4.18 5.52 5.80
C ALA A 41 -5.28 4.82 6.60
N ASN A 42 -6.51 5.35 6.55
CA ASN A 42 -7.65 4.72 7.21
C ASN A 42 -7.97 3.32 6.64
N ASP A 43 -7.85 3.12 5.33
CA ASP A 43 -8.11 1.82 4.71
C ASP A 43 -7.01 0.80 5.07
N LEU A 44 -5.74 1.21 5.18
CA LEU A 44 -4.65 0.35 5.62
C LEU A 44 -4.75 -0.02 7.10
N ASP A 45 -5.10 0.95 7.95
CA ASP A 45 -5.32 0.70 9.38
C ASP A 45 -6.50 -0.28 9.58
N ARG A 46 -7.54 -0.20 8.74
CA ARG A 46 -8.67 -1.13 8.79
C ARG A 46 -8.32 -2.55 8.34
N VAL A 47 -7.39 -2.73 7.39
CA VAL A 47 -6.99 -4.08 6.97
C VAL A 47 -6.34 -4.86 8.11
N ASP A 48 -5.47 -4.21 8.90
CA ASP A 48 -4.82 -4.83 10.06
C ASP A 48 -5.78 -4.99 11.26
N GLU A 49 -6.63 -3.98 11.53
CA GLU A 49 -7.56 -4.03 12.66
C GLU A 49 -8.77 -4.95 12.44
N GLU A 50 -9.23 -5.11 11.19
CA GLU A 50 -10.38 -5.97 10.85
C GLU A 50 -9.96 -7.40 10.46
N GLU A 51 -8.66 -7.72 10.42
CA GLU A 51 -8.21 -9.08 10.13
C GLU A 51 -8.64 -10.05 11.25
N PRO A 52 -9.43 -11.10 10.94
CA PRO A 52 -9.83 -12.07 11.95
C PRO A 52 -8.60 -12.78 12.51
N LYS A 53 -8.44 -12.80 13.83
CA LYS A 53 -7.32 -13.49 14.50
C LYS A 53 -7.15 -14.95 14.07
N ALA A 54 -8.23 -15.62 13.64
CA ALA A 54 -8.17 -16.96 13.09
C ALA A 54 -7.39 -17.02 11.76
N GLN A 55 -7.61 -16.04 10.88
CA GLN A 55 -6.92 -15.89 9.59
C GLN A 55 -5.40 -15.74 9.80
N ILE A 56 -4.99 -14.84 10.71
CA ILE A 56 -3.58 -14.61 11.07
C ILE A 56 -2.91 -15.90 11.57
N LEU A 57 -3.62 -16.69 12.39
CA LEU A 57 -3.10 -17.93 12.95
C LEU A 57 -2.94 -19.02 11.88
N ASP A 58 -3.88 -19.10 10.94
CA ASP A 58 -3.80 -20.03 9.82
C ASP A 58 -2.67 -19.67 8.85
N ASP A 59 -2.51 -18.38 8.53
CA ASP A 59 -1.42 -17.87 7.68
C ASP A 59 -0.04 -18.08 8.33
N LEU A 60 0.07 -17.88 9.64
CA LEU A 60 1.29 -18.17 10.39
C LEU A 60 1.60 -19.68 10.38
N ARG A 61 0.57 -20.52 10.57
CA ARG A 61 0.74 -21.97 10.54
C ARG A 61 1.21 -22.45 9.17
N GLU A 62 0.64 -21.90 8.10
CA GLU A 62 1.03 -22.22 6.74
C GLU A 62 2.45 -21.72 6.41
N SER A 63 2.81 -20.51 6.87
CA SER A 63 4.17 -19.97 6.73
C SER A 63 5.21 -20.85 7.44
N ILE A 64 4.92 -21.33 8.66
CA ILE A 64 5.79 -22.27 9.39
C ILE A 64 5.89 -23.61 8.65
N ARG A 65 4.78 -24.09 8.09
CA ARG A 65 4.72 -25.33 7.33
C ARG A 65 5.58 -25.26 6.05
N GLN A 66 5.49 -24.16 5.31
CA GLN A 66 6.29 -23.89 4.12
C GLN A 66 7.77 -23.71 4.47
N ALA A 67 8.08 -23.00 5.56
CA ALA A 67 9.45 -22.83 6.04
C ALA A 67 10.09 -24.16 6.50
N ALA A 68 9.29 -25.12 6.95
CA ALA A 68 9.73 -26.48 7.27
C ALA A 68 9.98 -27.35 6.02
N GLY A 69 9.80 -26.81 4.80
CA GLY A 69 10.03 -27.52 3.55
C GLY A 69 8.99 -28.61 3.24
N GLN A 70 7.82 -28.57 3.89
CA GLN A 70 6.72 -29.46 3.52
C GLN A 70 6.16 -29.02 2.16
N THR A 71 6.15 -29.95 1.22
CA THR A 71 5.58 -29.77 -0.12
C THR A 71 4.30 -30.56 -0.24
N PHE A 72 3.26 -29.96 -0.83
CA PHE A 72 2.03 -30.67 -1.16
C PHE A 72 2.11 -31.25 -2.58
N PRO A 73 1.57 -32.46 -2.82
CA PRO A 73 1.38 -32.94 -4.18
C PRO A 73 0.40 -32.02 -4.92
N ILE A 74 0.65 -31.78 -6.21
CA ILE A 74 -0.16 -30.86 -7.04
C ILE A 74 -1.65 -31.19 -6.97
N SER A 75 -2.03 -32.46 -6.80
CA SER A 75 -3.42 -32.90 -6.65
C SER A 75 -4.17 -32.24 -5.49
N GLU A 76 -3.50 -32.03 -4.35
CA GLU A 76 -4.12 -31.41 -3.16
C GLU A 76 -4.29 -29.89 -3.30
N LEU A 77 -3.62 -29.25 -4.27
CA LEU A 77 -3.77 -27.81 -4.53
C LEU A 77 -5.07 -27.47 -5.28
N TRP A 78 -5.73 -28.48 -5.87
CA TRP A 78 -6.93 -28.29 -6.69
C TRP A 78 -8.18 -28.95 -6.10
N ASP A 79 -8.06 -29.74 -5.02
CA ASP A 79 -9.18 -30.49 -4.43
C ASP A 79 -10.29 -29.59 -3.85
N ASP A 80 -9.97 -28.33 -3.51
CA ASP A 80 -10.94 -27.33 -3.01
C ASP A 80 -11.42 -26.35 -4.11
N ILE A 81 -10.98 -26.52 -5.36
CA ILE A 81 -11.43 -25.71 -6.50
C ILE A 81 -12.41 -26.55 -7.32
N ASP A 82 -13.68 -26.55 -6.88
CA ASP A 82 -14.78 -27.08 -7.70
C ASP A 82 -14.96 -26.18 -8.93
N VAL A 83 -14.70 -26.73 -10.12
CA VAL A 83 -14.83 -26.04 -11.43
C VAL A 83 -16.14 -26.42 -12.12
#